data_AF-A0A3B8LN78-F1
#
_entry.id   AF-A0A3B8LN78-F1
#
_cell.length_a   1.000
_cell.length_b   1.000
_cell.length_c   1.000
_cell.angle_alpha   90.00
_cell.angle_beta   90.00
_cell.angle_gamma   90.00
#
_symmetry.space_group_name_H-M   'P 1'
#
loop_
_entity.id
_entity.type
_entity.pdbx_description
1 polymer ?
#
loop_
_entity_poly.entity_id
_entity_poly.type
_entity_poly.pdbx_seq_one_letter_code
_entity_poly.pdbx_strand_id
1 'polypeptide(L)'
;MNLALLRPAPVTKHPGYSKIWLTLLFFAILAPAHLHAEEKQAEGYDTSQQPWAIVMTNKGTFVIQLFEDKVPRTVRHFVGLATGDKATVDPKTKKKTNRAFYDGLQIFKIVPTYLLKMGCPKNRGTHGSGYQIKDEF
;
A
#
# COMPACT_ATOMS: atom_id res chain seq x y z
N MET A 1 -7.53 -6.29 17.67
CA MET A 1 -6.88 -6.73 16.42
C MET A 1 -5.70 -5.81 16.20
N ASN A 2 -4.54 -6.33 15.82
CA ASN A 2 -3.33 -5.56 15.51
C ASN A 2 -2.82 -6.06 14.15
N LEU A 3 -2.40 -5.15 13.26
CA LEU A 3 -2.02 -5.46 11.87
C LEU A 3 -0.58 -5.04 11.62
N ALA A 4 0.29 -6.01 11.34
CA ALA A 4 1.68 -5.77 11.00
C ALA A 4 1.93 -6.09 9.51
N LEU A 5 2.70 -5.24 8.82
CA LEU A 5 3.12 -5.44 7.44
C LEU A 5 4.56 -5.93 7.43
N LEU A 6 4.80 -7.06 6.75
CA LEU A 6 6.15 -7.50 6.45
C LEU A 6 6.48 -7.08 5.02
N ARG A 7 7.49 -6.21 4.88
CA ARG A 7 8.18 -6.00 3.61
C ARG A 7 9.38 -6.94 3.56
N PRO A 8 9.57 -7.71 2.50
CA PRO A 8 10.81 -8.47 2.33
C PRO A 8 11.98 -7.52 2.04
N ALA A 9 13.18 -7.98 2.41
CA ALA A 9 14.41 -7.20 2.33
C ALA A 9 14.79 -6.87 0.86
N PRO A 10 15.44 -5.72 0.61
CA PRO A 10 15.94 -5.40 -0.72
C PRO A 10 17.02 -6.41 -1.13
N VAL A 11 16.87 -7.00 -2.32
CA VAL A 11 17.90 -7.85 -2.93
C VAL A 11 19.09 -6.96 -3.30
N THR A 12 20.18 -7.06 -2.55
CA THR A 12 21.44 -6.39 -2.93
C THR A 12 22.03 -7.12 -4.14
N LYS A 13 21.79 -6.59 -5.34
CA LYS A 13 22.60 -6.98 -6.50
C LYS A 13 24.02 -6.48 -6.25
N HIS A 14 24.94 -7.41 -5.99
CA HIS A 14 26.38 -7.12 -6.04
C HIS A 14 26.73 -6.63 -7.46
N PRO A 15 27.31 -5.44 -7.65
CA PRO A 15 27.78 -5.04 -8.97
C PRO A 15 29.08 -5.80 -9.27
N GLY A 16 28.95 -6.84 -10.08
CA GLY A 16 30.07 -7.48 -10.76
C GLY A 16 30.71 -6.51 -11.76
N TYR A 17 32.03 -6.36 -11.63
CA TYR A 17 32.93 -5.60 -12.48
C TYR A 17 32.75 -5.86 -13.98
N SER A 18 32.74 -4.80 -14.80
CA SER A 18 33.30 -4.82 -16.15
C SER A 18 33.83 -3.45 -16.55
N LYS A 19 35.14 -3.41 -16.79
CA LYS A 19 35.93 -2.26 -17.26
C LYS A 19 35.72 -2.11 -18.77
N ILE A 20 35.29 -0.94 -19.27
CA ILE A 20 35.53 -0.51 -20.67
C ILE A 20 35.43 1.04 -20.75
N TRP A 21 36.61 1.64 -20.96
CA TRP A 21 36.97 2.85 -21.72
C TRP A 21 36.46 4.26 -21.35
N LEU A 22 37.44 5.05 -20.92
CA LEU A 22 37.54 6.50 -20.75
C LEU A 22 37.54 7.23 -22.12
N THR A 23 37.13 8.50 -22.12
CA THR A 23 37.32 9.59 -23.12
C THR A 23 36.44 9.62 -24.37
N LEU A 24 35.58 10.65 -24.49
CA LEU A 24 35.87 11.86 -25.28
C LEU A 24 34.84 12.97 -25.03
N LEU A 25 35.36 14.20 -25.09
CA LEU A 25 34.81 15.47 -24.65
C LEU A 25 34.17 16.18 -25.86
N PHE A 26 32.90 16.58 -25.79
CA PHE A 26 32.28 17.50 -26.75
C PHE A 26 31.39 18.53 -26.04
N PHE A 27 31.32 19.68 -26.69
CA PHE A 27 31.20 21.02 -26.14
C PHE A 27 29.74 21.51 -26.04
N ALA A 28 29.43 22.18 -24.92
CA ALA A 28 28.71 23.45 -24.81
C ALA A 28 27.15 23.57 -24.83
N ILE A 29 26.75 24.58 -24.04
CA ILE A 29 25.61 25.53 -24.14
C ILE A 29 24.44 25.34 -23.15
N LEU A 30 24.40 26.27 -22.18
CA LEU A 30 23.28 27.05 -21.62
C LEU A 30 21.99 26.32 -21.17
N ALA A 31 21.71 26.36 -19.86
CA ALA A 31 20.40 26.12 -19.26
C ALA A 31 19.87 27.45 -18.64
N PRO A 32 18.60 27.60 -18.21
CA PRO A 32 17.37 26.82 -18.47
C PRO A 32 16.15 27.73 -18.81
N ALA A 33 15.11 27.19 -19.44
CA ALA A 33 13.74 27.71 -19.25
C ALA A 33 12.73 26.58 -19.31
N HIS A 34 12.06 26.38 -18.17
CA HIS A 34 10.98 25.43 -17.95
C HIS A 34 9.88 25.54 -19.01
N LEU A 35 9.62 24.43 -19.70
CA LEU A 35 8.28 23.84 -19.70
C LEU A 35 8.42 22.32 -19.52
N HIS A 36 8.82 21.95 -18.30
CA HIS A 36 8.79 20.56 -17.85
C HIS A 36 7.34 20.16 -17.57
N ALA A 37 6.76 19.41 -18.49
CA ALA A 37 5.80 18.36 -18.15
C ALA A 37 6.05 17.21 -19.13
N GLU A 38 7.22 16.58 -18.98
CA GLU A 38 7.47 15.26 -19.53
C GLU A 38 6.51 14.31 -18.81
N GLU A 39 5.49 13.82 -19.51
CA GLU A 39 4.61 12.77 -19.01
C GLU A 39 5.49 11.53 -18.85
N LYS A 40 6.04 11.34 -17.64
CA LYS A 40 6.89 10.21 -17.30
C LYS A 40 6.13 8.92 -17.63
N GLN A 41 6.62 8.24 -18.67
CA GLN A 41 6.29 6.85 -18.99
C GLN A 41 6.29 6.03 -17.70
N ALA A 42 5.23 5.27 -17.46
CA ALA A 42 5.18 4.27 -16.40
C ALA A 42 6.12 3.11 -16.76
N GLU A 43 7.42 3.30 -16.54
CA GLU A 43 8.47 2.30 -16.74
C GLU A 43 8.43 1.24 -15.63
N GLY A 44 8.32 -0.03 -16.05
CA GLY A 44 8.92 -1.21 -15.43
C GLY A 44 8.64 -1.47 -13.94
N TYR A 45 7.54 -2.16 -13.63
CA TYR A 45 7.29 -2.64 -12.28
C TYR A 45 8.06 -3.96 -12.02
N ASP A 46 9.03 -3.95 -11.11
CA ASP A 46 9.54 -5.17 -10.49
C ASP A 46 8.62 -5.53 -9.30
N THR A 47 7.73 -6.49 -9.53
CA THR A 47 6.72 -7.01 -8.60
C THR A 47 7.29 -7.99 -7.59
N SER A 48 8.61 -8.22 -7.57
CA SER A 48 9.21 -9.44 -7.03
C SER A 48 8.92 -9.72 -5.56
N GLN A 49 8.32 -8.79 -4.84
CA GLN A 49 7.94 -8.96 -3.47
C GLN A 49 6.60 -8.29 -3.13
N GLN A 50 5.52 -9.00 -3.42
CA GLN A 50 4.18 -8.61 -3.00
C GLN A 50 4.08 -8.49 -1.47
N PRO A 51 3.44 -7.44 -0.93
CA PRO A 51 3.36 -7.25 0.51
C PRO A 51 2.49 -8.31 1.18
N TRP A 52 2.85 -8.62 2.43
CA TRP A 52 2.07 -9.50 3.29
C TRP A 52 1.52 -8.74 4.49
N ALA A 53 0.33 -9.11 4.91
CA ALA A 53 -0.37 -8.55 6.05
C ALA A 53 -0.63 -9.64 7.10
N ILE A 54 -0.14 -9.42 8.32
CA ILE A 54 -0.38 -10.30 9.47
C ILE A 54 -1.54 -9.74 10.27
N VAL A 55 -2.66 -10.47 10.31
CA VAL A 55 -3.85 -10.08 11.06
C VAL A 55 -3.89 -10.86 12.37
N MET A 56 -3.71 -10.15 13.49
CA MET A 56 -3.76 -10.74 14.82
C MET A 56 -5.14 -10.53 15.45
N THR A 57 -5.87 -11.62 15.70
CA THR A 57 -7.21 -11.59 16.32
C THR A 57 -7.20 -12.29 17.68
N ASN A 58 -8.28 -12.13 18.46
CA ASN A 58 -8.49 -12.89 19.70
C ASN A 58 -8.79 -14.38 19.46
N LYS A 59 -8.95 -14.81 18.20
CA LYS A 59 -9.17 -16.21 17.80
C LYS A 59 -7.95 -16.82 17.11
N GLY A 60 -6.85 -16.08 17.02
CA GLY A 60 -5.62 -16.51 16.36
C GLY A 60 -5.14 -15.51 15.31
N THR A 61 -4.00 -15.85 14.72
CA THR A 61 -3.31 -15.03 13.71
C THR A 61 -3.42 -15.69 12.35
N PHE A 62 -3.64 -14.88 11.31
CA PHE A 62 -3.59 -15.34 9.93
C PHE A 62 -2.82 -14.33 9.08
N VAL A 63 -2.31 -14.80 7.94
CA VAL A 63 -1.48 -14.01 7.03
C VAL A 63 -2.18 -13.90 5.68
N ILE A 64 -2.15 -12.70 5.08
CA ILE A 64 -2.75 -12.40 3.78
C ILE A 64 -1.65 -11.94 2.84
N GLN A 65 -1.55 -12.53 1.65
CA GLN A 65 -0.76 -12.01 0.55
C GLN A 65 -1.55 -10.93 -0.19
N LEU A 66 -0.90 -9.81 -0.51
CA LEU A 66 -1.54 -8.68 -1.19
C LEU A 66 -0.99 -8.53 -2.62
N PHE A 67 -1.87 -8.66 -3.61
CA PHE A 67 -1.52 -8.59 -5.04
C PHE A 67 -1.39 -7.15 -5.54
N GLU A 68 -0.36 -6.41 -5.09
CA GLU A 68 -0.17 -5.00 -5.46
C GLU A 68 0.03 -4.79 -6.96
N ASP A 69 0.58 -5.78 -7.66
CA ASP A 69 0.76 -5.78 -9.11
C ASP A 69 -0.56 -5.82 -9.89
N LYS A 70 -1.61 -6.41 -9.29
CA LYS A 70 -2.94 -6.50 -9.90
C LYS A 70 -3.83 -5.33 -9.51
N VAL A 71 -3.85 -5.00 -8.22
CA VAL A 71 -4.77 -4.00 -7.65
C VAL A 71 -4.02 -2.96 -6.80
N PRO A 72 -3.13 -2.16 -7.44
CA PRO A 72 -2.19 -1.30 -6.72
C PRO A 72 -2.88 -0.23 -5.87
N ARG A 73 -3.98 0.38 -6.33
CA ARG A 73 -4.68 1.41 -5.53
C ARG A 73 -5.33 0.77 -4.31
N THR A 74 -5.90 -0.42 -4.47
CA THR A 74 -6.57 -1.17 -3.41
C THR A 74 -5.58 -1.62 -2.35
N VAL A 75 -4.44 -2.18 -2.75
CA VAL A 75 -3.39 -2.59 -1.81
C VAL A 75 -2.81 -1.39 -1.07
N ARG A 76 -2.44 -0.30 -1.76
CA ARG A 76 -1.91 0.90 -1.11
C ARG A 76 -2.92 1.58 -0.20
N HIS A 77 -4.20 1.52 -0.55
CA HIS A 77 -5.27 2.00 0.31
C HIS A 77 -5.36 1.16 1.58
N PHE A 78 -5.43 -0.17 1.46
CA PHE A 78 -5.44 -1.09 2.59
C PHE A 78 -4.22 -0.90 3.51
N VAL A 79 -3.02 -0.88 2.93
CA VAL A 79 -1.75 -0.67 3.64
C VAL A 79 -1.75 0.66 4.39
N GLY A 80 -2.11 1.76 3.71
CA GLY A 80 -2.14 3.08 4.36
C GLY A 80 -3.17 3.20 5.48
N LEU A 81 -4.28 2.47 5.40
CA LEU A 81 -5.23 2.36 6.51
C LEU A 81 -4.67 1.52 7.66
N ALA A 82 -3.98 0.42 7.35
CA ALA A 82 -3.35 -0.45 8.33
C ALA A 82 -2.26 0.24 9.15
N THR A 83 -1.38 1.00 8.50
CA THR A 83 -0.26 1.71 9.14
C THR A 83 -0.70 3.02 9.80
N GLY A 84 -1.86 3.57 9.41
CA GLY A 84 -2.31 4.89 9.85
C GLY A 84 -1.74 6.06 9.04
N ASP A 85 -1.01 5.78 7.95
CA ASP A 85 -0.49 6.81 7.03
C ASP A 85 -1.62 7.55 6.31
N LYS A 86 -2.80 6.93 6.17
CA LYS A 86 -4.00 7.55 5.59
C LYS A 86 -4.94 8.04 6.68
N ALA A 87 -5.25 9.33 6.63
CA ALA A 87 -6.25 9.94 7.48
C ALA A 87 -7.63 9.32 7.26
N THR A 88 -8.26 8.90 8.35
CA THR A 88 -9.63 8.38 8.35
C THR A 88 -10.56 9.32 9.12
N VAL A 89 -11.86 9.23 8.86
CA VAL A 89 -12.86 10.03 9.58
C VAL A 89 -13.42 9.22 10.74
N ASP A 90 -13.30 9.76 11.96
CA ASP A 90 -13.89 9.13 13.13
C ASP A 90 -15.43 9.15 13.02
N PRO A 91 -16.10 7.99 13.17
CA PRO A 91 -17.54 7.90 12.99
C PRO A 91 -18.37 8.61 14.07
N LYS A 92 -17.79 8.87 15.25
CA LYS A 92 -18.42 9.55 16.39
C LYS A 92 -18.15 11.05 16.33
N THR A 93 -16.90 11.47 16.14
CA THR A 93 -16.51 12.88 16.22
C THR A 93 -16.51 13.60 14.87
N LYS A 94 -16.57 12.86 13.76
CA LYS A 94 -16.46 13.38 12.37
C LYS A 94 -15.13 14.08 12.07
N LYS A 95 -14.14 13.98 12.97
CA LYS A 95 -12.81 14.56 12.79
C LYS A 95 -11.89 13.58 12.06
N LYS A 96 -10.89 14.11 11.36
CA LYS A 96 -9.81 13.30 10.76
C LYS A 96 -8.89 12.77 11.86
N THR A 97 -8.43 11.53 11.72
CA THR A 97 -7.49 10.87 12.62
C THR A 97 -6.52 9.99 11.83
N ASN A 98 -5.24 10.01 12.21
CA ASN A 98 -4.17 9.19 11.64
C ASN A 98 -3.79 8.12 12.66
N ARG A 99 -4.58 7.06 12.73
CA ARG A 99 -4.32 5.88 13.56
C ARG A 99 -4.45 4.63 12.70
N ALA A 100 -3.81 3.54 13.10
CA ALA A 100 -4.02 2.23 12.51
C ALA A 100 -5.53 1.91 12.52
N PHE A 101 -6.15 1.91 11.34
CA PHE A 101 -7.61 1.96 11.21
C PHE A 101 -8.27 0.64 11.61
N TYR A 102 -7.61 -0.49 11.33
CA TYR A 102 -8.15 -1.82 11.59
C TYR A 102 -8.02 -2.25 13.06
N ASP A 103 -7.28 -1.48 13.87
CA ASP A 103 -7.03 -1.84 15.25
C ASP A 103 -8.30 -1.74 16.10
N GLY A 104 -8.55 -2.84 16.82
CA GLY A 104 -9.74 -2.99 17.66
C GLY A 104 -11.07 -3.18 16.91
N LEU A 105 -11.07 -3.26 15.57
CA LEU A 105 -12.30 -3.57 14.82
C LEU A 105 -12.76 -5.00 15.04
N GLN A 106 -14.09 -5.21 14.97
CA GLN A 106 -14.69 -6.54 15.12
C GLN A 106 -14.98 -7.17 13.75
N ILE A 107 -14.96 -8.50 13.74
CA ILE A 107 -15.57 -9.30 12.69
C ILE A 107 -17.07 -9.28 12.94
N PHE A 108 -17.82 -8.55 12.12
CA PHE A 108 -19.23 -8.30 12.38
C PHE A 108 -20.17 -9.19 11.56
N LYS A 109 -19.66 -9.92 10.57
CA LYS A 109 -20.45 -10.90 9.82
C LYS A 109 -19.60 -12.12 9.47
N ILE A 110 -20.13 -13.29 9.81
CA ILE A 110 -19.57 -14.60 9.47
C ILE A 110 -20.67 -15.36 8.74
N VAL A 111 -20.38 -15.77 7.51
CA VAL A 111 -21.16 -16.75 6.76
C VAL A 111 -20.29 -18.01 6.71
N PRO A 112 -20.65 -19.07 7.45
CA PRO A 112 -19.86 -20.29 7.48
C PRO A 112 -19.49 -20.75 6.08
N THR A 113 -18.26 -21.26 5.90
CA THR A 113 -17.71 -21.77 4.63
C THR A 113 -17.61 -20.78 3.45
N TYR A 114 -18.11 -19.56 3.58
CA TYR A 114 -18.20 -18.63 2.45
C TYR A 114 -17.47 -17.31 2.69
N LEU A 115 -17.70 -16.65 3.83
CA LEU A 115 -17.31 -15.25 3.97
C LEU A 115 -17.14 -14.79 5.40
N LEU A 116 -16.09 -14.02 5.62
CA LEU A 116 -15.83 -13.28 6.85
C LEU A 116 -15.71 -11.80 6.50
N LYS A 117 -16.51 -10.94 7.14
CA LYS A 117 -16.47 -9.48 6.91
C LYS A 117 -16.02 -8.73 8.15
N MET A 118 -15.13 -7.77 7.91
CA MET A 118 -14.54 -6.86 8.89
C MET A 118 -14.32 -5.47 8.26
N GLY A 119 -13.70 -4.54 9.00
CA GLY A 119 -13.34 -3.21 8.46
C GLY A 119 -14.43 -2.14 8.61
N CYS A 120 -15.45 -2.37 9.46
CA CYS A 120 -16.48 -1.38 9.76
C CYS A 120 -16.36 -0.86 11.19
N PRO A 121 -16.04 0.43 11.44
CA PRO A 121 -15.94 1.00 12.78
C PRO A 121 -17.21 0.90 13.65
N LYS A 122 -18.38 0.77 13.01
CA LYS A 122 -19.67 0.60 13.71
C LYS A 122 -20.19 -0.84 13.70
N ASN A 123 -19.42 -1.81 13.21
CA ASN A 123 -19.77 -3.23 13.16
C ASN A 123 -21.15 -3.53 12.51
N ARG A 124 -21.59 -2.67 11.58
CA ARG A 124 -22.87 -2.81 10.86
C ARG A 124 -22.69 -2.92 9.34
N GLY A 125 -21.46 -2.88 8.84
CA GLY A 125 -21.13 -2.92 7.41
C GLY A 125 -21.44 -1.64 6.62
N THR A 126 -21.88 -0.56 7.27
CA THR A 126 -22.33 0.68 6.61
C THR A 126 -21.34 1.83 6.69
N HIS A 127 -20.19 1.64 7.34
CA HIS A 127 -19.20 2.68 7.60
C HIS A 127 -17.80 2.17 7.26
N GLY A 128 -16.97 3.00 6.62
CA GLY A 128 -15.58 2.71 6.23
C GLY A 128 -14.62 3.84 6.65
N SER A 129 -13.56 4.06 5.87
CA SER A 129 -12.52 5.08 6.12
C SER A 129 -13.01 6.53 6.03
N GLY A 130 -14.23 6.75 5.52
CA GLY A 130 -14.85 8.06 5.34
C GLY A 130 -14.82 8.57 3.90
N TYR A 131 -14.29 7.78 2.97
CA TYR A 131 -14.26 8.07 1.54
C TYR A 131 -14.25 6.76 0.73
N GLN A 132 -14.43 6.86 -0.58
CA GLN A 132 -14.46 5.73 -1.51
C GLN A 132 -13.27 5.81 -2.47
N ILE A 133 -12.82 4.65 -2.95
CA ILE A 133 -11.83 4.50 -4.02
C ILE A 133 -12.49 3.83 -5.21
N LYS A 134 -11.92 3.99 -6.40
CA LYS A 134 -12.38 3.29 -7.61
C LYS A 134 -12.00 1.82 -7.54
N ASP A 135 -12.88 0.97 -8.07
CA ASP A 135 -12.64 -0.47 -8.18
C ASP A 135 -11.44 -0.79 -9.10
N GLU A 136 -10.86 -1.97 -8.89
CA GLU A 136 -9.80 -2.60 -9.68
C GLU A 136 -10.15 -4.08 -9.82
N PHE A 137 -10.06 -4.63 -11.03
CA PHE A 137 -10.47 -5.99 -11.37
C PHE A 137 -9.31 -6.77 -12.02
#